data_AF-A0A2K0WCW6-F1
#
_entry.id   AF-A0A2K0WCW6-F1
#
_cell.length_a   1.000
_cell.length_b   1.000
_cell.length_c   1.000
_cell.angle_alpha   90.00
_cell.angle_beta   90.00
_cell.angle_gamma   90.00
#
_symmetry.space_group_name_H-M   'P 1'
#
loop_
_entity.id
_entity.type
_entity.pdbx_description
1 polymer ?
#
loop_
_entity_poly.entity_id
_entity_poly.type
_entity_poly.pdbx_seq_one_letter_code
_entity_poly.pdbx_strand_id
1 'polypeptide(L)'
;MFTDVDDLIVVPSQYVDETRNEPALDFLEFFSDNFHSGIPGFDGFAFNDRPDELLIRTINKRLTKLLNHVTAPPSAEADFATKLVLGTSPGMTKL
;
A
#
# COMPACT_ATOMS: atom_id res chain seq x y z
N MET A 1 -9.45 8.67 -10.41
CA MET A 1 -9.28 7.86 -9.19
C MET A 1 -9.93 8.67 -8.09
N PHE A 2 -10.93 8.14 -7.37
CA PHE A 2 -11.47 8.83 -6.20
C PHE A 2 -10.63 8.38 -5.02
N THR A 3 -9.74 9.24 -4.58
CA THR A 3 -8.97 9.06 -3.35
C THR A 3 -9.34 10.18 -2.40
N ASP A 4 -9.24 9.88 -1.11
CA ASP A 4 -9.31 10.82 0.00
C ASP A 4 -8.06 11.69 0.10
N VAL A 5 -6.99 11.32 -0.59
CA VAL A 5 -5.86 12.22 -0.86
C VAL A 5 -6.24 13.20 -1.98
N ASP A 6 -5.99 14.49 -1.73
CA ASP A 6 -6.27 15.64 -2.60
C ASP A 6 -5.54 15.54 -3.96
N ASP A 7 -5.40 16.64 -4.69
CA ASP A 7 -4.70 16.66 -5.98
C ASP A 7 -3.32 15.98 -5.95
N LEU A 8 -3.18 14.89 -6.71
CA LEU A 8 -1.95 14.14 -6.87
C LEU A 8 -1.26 14.45 -8.21
N ILE A 9 0.05 14.67 -8.18
CA ILE A 9 0.88 14.83 -9.38
C ILE A 9 1.61 13.51 -9.67
N VAL A 10 1.46 13.00 -10.88
CA VAL A 10 2.24 11.85 -11.36
C VAL A 10 3.57 12.34 -11.93
N VAL A 11 4.67 11.99 -11.26
CA VAL A 11 6.01 12.37 -11.70
C VAL A 11 6.56 11.34 -12.69
N PRO A 12 7.16 11.75 -13.82
CA PRO A 12 7.83 10.84 -14.74
C PRO A 12 8.95 10.03 -14.06
N SER A 13 9.10 8.76 -14.44
CA SER A 13 10.05 7.83 -13.79
C SER A 13 11.52 8.27 -13.88
N GLN A 14 11.85 9.16 -14.81
CA GLN A 14 13.21 9.71 -14.94
C GLN A 14 13.63 10.60 -13.75
N TYR A 15 12.69 11.01 -12.90
CA TYR A 15 12.94 11.84 -11.72
C TYR A 15 12.88 11.06 -10.39
N VAL A 16 12.93 9.72 -10.43
CA VAL A 16 12.75 8.88 -9.22
C VAL A 16 13.86 9.11 -8.20
N ASP A 17 15.09 9.32 -8.64
CA ASP A 17 16.22 9.50 -7.73
C ASP A 17 16.18 10.87 -7.04
N GLU A 18 15.76 11.92 -7.75
CA GLU A 18 15.58 13.26 -7.17
C GLU A 18 14.39 13.27 -6.21
N THR A 19 13.24 12.74 -6.63
CA THR A 19 12.02 12.74 -5.82
C THR A 19 12.16 11.94 -4.53
N ARG A 20 12.87 10.80 -4.55
CA ARG A 20 13.07 9.97 -3.36
C ARG A 20 13.94 10.63 -2.29
N ASN A 21 14.87 11.48 -2.70
CA ASN A 21 15.84 12.10 -1.79
C ASN A 21 15.45 13.54 -1.40
N GLU A 22 14.35 14.06 -1.93
CA GLU A 22 13.83 15.39 -1.64
C GLU A 22 13.06 15.39 -0.31
N PRO A 23 13.54 16.06 0.75
CA PRO A 23 12.89 16.03 2.06
C PRO A 23 11.46 16.60 2.04
N ALA A 24 11.17 17.53 1.12
CA ALA A 24 9.81 18.06 0.94
C ALA A 24 8.81 17.04 0.36
N LEU A 25 9.29 15.89 -0.11
CA LEU A 25 8.49 14.80 -0.65
C LEU A 25 8.58 13.55 0.25
N ASP A 26 8.70 13.73 1.56
CA ASP A 26 8.75 12.62 2.51
C ASP A 26 7.44 11.81 2.47
N PHE A 27 7.59 10.54 2.09
CA PHE A 27 6.47 9.63 1.91
C PHE A 27 5.81 9.22 3.23
N LEU A 28 6.58 9.10 4.32
CA LEU A 28 6.05 8.71 5.63
C LEU A 28 5.30 9.88 6.29
N GLU A 29 5.79 11.10 6.11
CA GLU A 29 5.10 12.32 6.53
C GLU A 29 3.74 12.45 5.84
N PHE A 30 3.72 12.35 4.50
CA PHE A 30 2.47 12.35 3.73
C PHE A 30 1.48 11.29 4.22
N PHE A 31 1.94 10.07 4.49
CA PHE A 31 1.06 9.01 5.01
C PHE A 31 0.54 9.31 6.42
N SER A 32 1.37 9.87 7.30
CA SER A 32 0.95 10.21 8.67
C SER A 32 -0.21 11.21 8.68
N ASP A 33 -0.19 12.18 7.75
CA ASP A 33 -1.20 13.22 7.62
C ASP A 33 -2.50 12.71 6.99
N ASN A 34 -2.39 11.83 6.00
CA ASN A 34 -3.55 11.38 5.22
C ASN A 34 -4.23 10.12 5.78
N PHE A 35 -3.57 9.36 6.66
CA PHE A 35 -4.11 8.12 7.23
C PHE A 35 -4.69 8.30 8.64
N HIS A 36 -5.06 9.54 8.99
CA HIS A 36 -5.86 9.86 10.17
C HIS A 36 -5.28 9.35 11.49
N SER A 37 -3.96 9.44 11.64
CA SER A 37 -3.22 8.97 12.82
C SER A 37 -3.71 9.56 14.16
N GLY A 38 -4.36 10.73 14.13
CA GLY A 38 -4.97 11.38 15.29
C GLY A 38 -6.33 10.82 15.75
N ILE A 39 -6.94 9.88 15.01
CA ILE A 39 -8.19 9.24 15.42
C ILE A 39 -7.88 8.11 16.43
N PRO A 40 -8.55 8.06 17.60
CA PRO A 40 -8.34 6.97 18.56
C PRO A 40 -8.52 5.59 17.92
N GLY A 41 -7.49 4.74 18.06
CA GLY A 41 -7.46 3.41 17.43
C GLY A 41 -6.73 3.36 16.08
N PHE A 42 -6.32 4.51 15.54
CA PHE A 42 -5.50 4.64 14.33
C PHE A 42 -4.05 5.05 14.65
N ASP A 43 -3.65 4.96 15.92
CA ASP A 43 -2.30 5.34 16.41
C ASP A 43 -1.16 4.55 15.73
N GLY A 44 -1.50 3.40 15.12
CA GLY A 44 -0.57 2.61 14.31
C GLY A 44 -0.10 3.31 13.03
N PHE A 45 -0.82 4.34 12.56
CA PHE A 45 -0.51 5.11 11.35
C PHE A 45 0.33 6.37 11.61
N ALA A 46 0.67 6.68 12.86
CA ALA A 46 1.59 7.77 13.22
C ALA A 46 3.05 7.41 12.87
N PHE A 47 3.34 7.09 11.61
CA PHE A 47 4.57 6.42 11.21
C PHE A 47 5.83 7.25 11.44
N ASN A 48 5.73 8.58 11.29
CA ASN A 48 6.87 9.48 11.41
C ASN A 48 7.24 9.76 12.88
N ASP A 49 6.28 9.66 13.80
CA ASP A 49 6.48 9.95 15.23
C ASP A 49 6.97 8.73 16.04
N ARG A 50 7.25 7.61 15.37
CA ARG A 50 7.59 6.35 16.03
C ARG A 50 9.09 6.03 15.97
N PRO A 51 9.80 6.04 17.11
CA PRO A 51 11.24 5.76 17.16
C PRO A 51 11.59 4.28 16.91
N ASP A 52 10.59 3.38 16.89
CA ASP A 52 10.81 1.95 16.74
C ASP A 52 10.86 1.46 15.29
N GLU A 53 10.57 2.34 14.32
CA GLU A 53 10.52 2.04 12.88
C GLU A 53 9.68 0.78 12.57
N LEU A 54 8.63 0.53 13.35
CA LEU A 54 7.91 -0.75 13.33
C LEU A 54 7.40 -1.13 11.93
N LEU A 55 6.92 -0.15 11.16
CA LEU A 55 6.43 -0.35 9.79
C LEU A 55 7.55 -0.89 8.88
N ILE A 56 8.65 -0.14 8.75
CA ILE A 56 9.79 -0.51 7.89
C ILE A 56 10.37 -1.85 8.33
N ARG A 57 10.48 -2.10 9.64
CA ARG A 57 10.96 -3.38 10.17
C ARG A 57 10.01 -4.52 9.84
N THR A 58 8.70 -4.33 9.99
CA THR A 58 7.70 -5.36 9.68
C THR A 58 7.71 -5.71 8.19
N ILE A 59 7.76 -4.69 7.33
CA ILE A 59 7.89 -4.87 5.88
C ILE A 59 9.15 -5.68 5.57
N ASN A 60 10.33 -5.17 5.94
CA ASN A 60 11.61 -5.74 5.52
C ASN A 60 11.94 -7.07 6.20
N LYS A 61 11.56 -7.27 7.46
CA LYS A 61 11.94 -8.47 8.24
C LYS A 61 10.90 -9.58 8.21
N ARG A 62 9.63 -9.27 7.95
CA ARG A 62 8.53 -10.25 7.95
C ARG A 62 7.89 -10.37 6.58
N LEU A 63 7.24 -9.32 6.09
CA LEU A 63 6.40 -9.39 4.89
C LEU A 63 7.21 -9.73 3.64
N THR A 64 8.33 -9.04 3.41
CA THR A 64 9.18 -9.30 2.24
C THR A 64 9.72 -10.74 2.22
N LYS A 65 10.01 -11.33 3.38
CA LYS A 65 10.49 -12.72 3.48
C LYS A 65 9.39 -13.75 3.27
N LEU A 66 8.16 -13.39 3.60
CA LEU A 66 6.99 -14.26 3.53
C LEU A 66 6.13 -13.97 2.31
N LEU A 67 6.60 -13.15 1.36
CA LEU A 67 5.80 -12.70 0.22
C LEU A 67 5.18 -13.89 -0.55
N ASN A 68 5.98 -14.93 -0.76
CA ASN A 68 5.52 -16.16 -1.44
C ASN A 68 4.42 -16.93 -0.68
N HIS A 69 4.29 -16.71 0.63
CA HIS A 69 3.28 -17.36 1.48
C HIS A 69 2.04 -16.50 1.68
N VAL A 70 2.19 -15.17 1.74
CA VAL A 70 1.08 -14.26 2.06
C VAL A 70 0.23 -13.90 0.83
N THR A 71 0.76 -14.07 -0.38
CA THR A 71 0.06 -13.59 -1.59
C THR A 71 -0.99 -14.58 -2.12
N ALA A 72 -0.77 -15.89 -1.94
CA ALA A 72 -1.67 -16.91 -2.48
C ALA A 72 -3.10 -16.87 -1.88
N PRO A 73 -3.29 -16.77 -0.55
CA PRO A 73 -4.63 -16.68 0.03
C PRO A 73 -5.48 -15.48 -0.46
N PRO A 74 -5.00 -14.22 -0.38
CA PRO A 74 -5.78 -13.08 -0.86
C PRO A 74 -5.96 -13.09 -2.38
N SER A 75 -5.05 -13.67 -3.16
CA SER A 75 -5.26 -13.85 -4.60
C SER A 75 -6.41 -14.81 -4.89
N ALA A 76 -6.52 -15.92 -4.15
CA ALA A 76 -7.63 -16.86 -4.30
C ALA A 76 -8.96 -16.24 -3.83
N GLU A 77 -8.93 -15.47 -2.76
CA GLU A 77 -10.10 -14.72 -2.28
C GLU A 77 -10.55 -13.66 -3.28
N ALA A 78 -9.63 -12.89 -3.87
CA ALA A 78 -9.93 -11.90 -4.89
C ALA A 78 -10.51 -12.54 -6.16
N ASP A 79 -9.95 -13.66 -6.61
CA ASP A 79 -10.49 -14.44 -7.74
C ASP A 79 -11.90 -14.95 -7.44
N PHE A 80 -12.12 -15.51 -6.25
CA PHE A 80 -13.45 -15.93 -5.81
C PHE A 80 -14.45 -14.75 -5.78
N ALA A 81 -14.09 -13.65 -5.11
CA ALA A 81 -14.96 -12.49 -4.94
C ALA A 81 -15.29 -11.83 -6.28
N THR A 82 -14.32 -11.69 -7.17
CA THR A 82 -14.55 -11.13 -8.51
C THR A 82 -15.47 -12.03 -9.33
N LYS A 83 -15.27 -13.35 -9.34
CA LYS A 83 -16.19 -14.29 -10.00
C LYS A 83 -17.59 -14.27 -9.39
N LEU A 84 -17.69 -14.13 -8.07
CA LEU A 84 -18.97 -14.07 -7.37
C LEU A 84 -19.76 -12.80 -7.73
N VAL A 85 -19.09 -11.63 -7.78
CA VAL A 85 -19.75 -10.33 -7.98
C VAL A 85 -19.93 -10.01 -9.47
N LEU A 86 -18.95 -10.35 -10.31
CA LEU A 86 -18.91 -9.98 -11.72
C LEU A 86 -19.25 -11.14 -12.67
N GLY A 87 -19.32 -12.37 -12.15
CA GLY A 87 -19.50 -13.58 -12.95
C GLY A 87 -18.20 -14.04 -13.63
N THR A 88 -18.28 -15.16 -14.34
CA THR A 88 -17.15 -15.73 -15.09
C THR A 88 -17.31 -15.45 -16.57
N SER A 89 -16.29 -14.87 -17.21
CA SER A 89 -16.29 -14.70 -18.67
C SER A 89 -16.21 -16.07 -19.37
N PRO A 90 -17.01 -16.32 -20.42
CA PRO A 90 -17.01 -17.59 -21.16
C PRO A 90 -15.66 -17.98 -21.80
N GLY A 91 -14.70 -17.04 -21.92
CA GLY A 91 -13.41 -17.27 -22.57
C GLY A 91 -12.26 -17.73 -21.66
N MET A 92 -12.45 -17.79 -20.35
CA MET A 92 -11.36 -17.93 -19.36
C MET A 92 -11.30 -19.32 -18.70
N THR A 93 -11.71 -20.37 -19.41
CA THR A 93 -11.87 -21.73 -18.84
C THR A 93 -10.67 -22.67 -19.05
N LYS A 94 -9.56 -22.22 -19.64
CA LYS A 94 -8.36 -23.05 -19.80
C LYS A 94 -7.07 -22.25 -19.73
N LEU A 95 -6.41 -22.29 -18.57
CA LEU A 95 -4.96 -22.36 -18.42
C LEU A 95 -4.66 -23.29 -17.25
#